data_AF-A0A3M6XAQ0-F1
#
_entry.id   AF-A0A3M6XAQ0-F1
#
_cell.length_a   1.000
_cell.length_b   1.000
_cell.length_c   1.000
_cell.angle_alpha   90.00
_cell.angle_beta   90.00
_cell.angle_gamma   90.00
#
_symmetry.space_group_name_H-M   'P 1'
#
loop_
_entity.id
_entity.type
_entity.pdbx_description
1 polymer ?
#
loop_
_entity_poly.entity_id
_entity_poly.type
_entity_poly.pdbx_seq_one_letter_code
_entity_poly.pdbx_strand_id
1 'polypeptide(L)'
;MHASTKLLASLAAAAQVAVADYGYQFSNALSTGPVAENSFIREANTTLVLPNVNSPQTGNLALWPGMGTSGGDLIQGLAISNTEGTSGCSAAGKGVWCIVASTLETTQKMGDAVAAEPGSSVTFHYKYNDDTSKYDQTVSLNGEVVSRLSTSSGKAQGWGTAVECQQSACGKVPSHQYVNTKFVMDVADPSYIDTLGTTGASGDMVTDDNGKTWTIDTINIESYTYE
;
A
#
# COMPACT_ATOMS: atom_id res chain seq x y z
N MET A 1 7.27 68.05 36.91
CA MET A 1 6.95 66.79 37.64
C MET A 1 5.98 66.03 36.75
N HIS A 2 6.50 65.23 35.83
CA HIS A 2 6.54 63.76 35.87
C HIS A 2 5.16 63.09 35.89
N ALA A 3 4.79 62.49 34.76
CA ALA A 3 4.24 61.13 34.68
C ALA A 3 4.18 60.69 33.21
N SER A 4 5.22 59.99 32.74
CA SER A 4 5.18 59.23 31.49
C SER A 4 4.51 57.88 31.77
N THR A 5 3.30 57.68 31.25
CA THR A 5 2.62 56.39 31.28
C THR A 5 3.22 55.47 30.21
N LYS A 6 4.06 54.51 30.62
CA LYS A 6 4.56 53.45 29.74
C LYS A 6 3.45 52.41 29.57
N LEU A 7 2.88 52.30 28.36
CA LEU A 7 2.11 51.12 27.97
C LEU A 7 3.06 49.93 27.84
N LEU A 8 2.87 48.92 28.67
CA LEU A 8 3.46 47.59 28.49
C LEU A 8 2.62 46.85 27.46
N ALA A 9 3.14 46.73 26.23
CA ALA A 9 2.61 45.79 25.25
C ALA A 9 3.03 44.37 25.66
N SER A 10 2.08 43.56 26.11
CA SER A 10 2.27 42.13 26.35
C SER A 10 2.36 41.41 25.01
N LEU A 11 3.57 40.99 24.61
CA LEU A 11 3.76 40.00 23.55
C LEU A 11 3.31 38.64 24.09
N ALA A 12 2.14 38.17 23.68
CA ALA A 12 1.80 36.76 23.78
C ALA A 12 2.60 36.01 22.70
N ALA A 13 3.68 35.33 23.10
CA ALA A 13 4.38 34.40 22.22
C ALA A 13 3.47 33.19 22.00
N ALA A 14 2.84 33.10 20.82
CA ALA A 14 2.20 31.86 20.39
C ALA A 14 3.31 30.83 20.16
N ALA A 15 3.48 29.90 21.10
CA ALA A 15 4.30 28.72 20.89
C ALA A 15 3.64 27.90 19.77
N GLN A 16 4.16 28.01 18.56
CA GLN A 16 3.86 27.04 17.51
C GLN A 16 4.49 25.72 17.98
N VAL A 17 3.66 24.81 18.48
CA VAL A 17 4.07 23.42 18.66
C VAL A 17 4.32 22.91 17.25
N ALA A 18 5.59 22.86 16.84
CA ALA A 18 5.97 22.16 15.63
C ALA A 18 5.58 20.70 15.85
N VAL A 19 4.53 20.24 15.17
CA VAL A 19 4.20 18.82 15.12
C VAL A 19 5.38 18.16 14.42
N ALA A 20 6.11 17.31 15.15
CA ALA A 20 7.21 16.55 14.56
C ALA A 20 6.66 15.68 13.43
N ASP A 21 7.31 15.72 12.26
CA ASP A 21 7.00 14.83 11.16
C ASP A 21 7.26 13.38 11.60
N TYR A 22 6.21 12.56 11.59
CA TYR A 22 6.28 11.14 11.97
C TYR A 22 7.10 10.31 10.98
N GLY A 23 7.43 10.89 9.82
CA GLY A 23 8.19 10.24 8.76
C GLY A 23 7.39 9.10 8.13
N TYR A 24 8.11 8.13 7.57
CA TYR A 24 7.55 6.91 6.97
C TYR A 24 7.77 5.75 7.94
N GLN A 25 6.68 5.11 8.38
CA GLN A 25 6.73 3.98 9.31
C GLN A 25 6.00 2.77 8.73
N PHE A 26 6.72 1.65 8.64
CA PHE A 26 6.16 0.37 8.20
C PHE A 26 5.90 -0.52 9.42
N SER A 27 4.81 -1.29 9.38
CA SER A 27 4.52 -2.29 10.41
C SER A 27 4.45 -3.70 9.82
N ASN A 28 3.25 -4.26 9.75
CA ASN A 28 3.03 -5.65 9.42
C ASN A 28 3.05 -5.85 7.90
N ALA A 29 3.65 -6.95 7.45
CA ALA A 29 3.90 -7.23 6.06
C ALA A 29 4.12 -8.72 5.80
N LEU A 30 3.73 -9.17 4.61
CA LEU A 30 4.19 -10.40 4.00
C LEU A 30 4.91 -10.03 2.70
N SER A 31 6.06 -10.63 2.44
CA SER A 31 6.84 -10.36 1.23
C SER A 31 7.43 -11.65 0.66
N THR A 32 7.59 -11.67 -0.65
CA THR A 32 8.28 -12.73 -1.40
C THR A 32 9.24 -12.09 -2.41
N GLY A 33 10.33 -12.78 -2.69
CA GLY A 33 11.37 -12.41 -3.63
C GLY A 33 12.74 -12.11 -2.99
N PRO A 34 13.78 -11.96 -3.82
CA PRO A 34 13.70 -11.93 -5.29
C PRO A 34 13.42 -13.30 -5.92
N VAL A 35 12.77 -13.30 -7.09
CA VAL A 35 12.70 -14.45 -8.01
C VAL A 35 14.10 -14.92 -8.43
N ALA A 36 14.20 -16.16 -8.92
CA ALA A 36 15.41 -16.66 -9.57
C ALA A 36 15.86 -15.78 -10.77
N GLU A 37 17.17 -15.77 -11.05
CA GLU A 37 17.82 -14.87 -12.03
C GLU A 37 17.21 -14.89 -13.44
N ASN A 38 16.67 -16.04 -13.87
CA ASN A 38 16.07 -16.24 -15.19
C ASN A 38 14.54 -16.19 -15.18
N SER A 39 13.91 -15.72 -14.10
CA SER A 39 12.46 -15.63 -13.96
C SER A 39 12.00 -14.23 -13.55
N PHE A 40 10.69 -14.03 -13.58
CA PHE A 40 9.99 -12.85 -13.06
C PHE A 40 8.52 -13.16 -12.84
N ILE A 41 7.84 -12.33 -12.04
CA ILE A 41 6.40 -12.47 -11.81
C ILE A 41 5.66 -11.89 -13.02
N ARG A 42 5.07 -12.74 -13.86
CA ARG A 42 4.27 -12.29 -15.00
C ARG A 42 2.93 -11.73 -14.60
N GLU A 43 2.31 -12.32 -13.60
CA GLU A 43 0.97 -11.97 -13.17
C GLU A 43 0.89 -12.11 -11.67
N ALA A 44 0.32 -11.12 -11.00
CA ALA A 44 0.02 -11.15 -9.59
C ALA A 44 -1.40 -10.65 -9.36
N ASN A 45 -2.16 -11.37 -8.54
CA ASN A 45 -3.52 -11.02 -8.15
C ASN A 45 -3.68 -11.19 -6.65
N THR A 46 -4.37 -10.28 -5.98
CA THR A 46 -4.79 -10.44 -4.58
C THR A 46 -6.04 -9.61 -4.31
N THR A 47 -6.83 -9.96 -3.28
CA THR A 47 -7.98 -9.17 -2.86
C THR A 47 -7.88 -8.75 -1.40
N LEU A 48 -7.80 -7.44 -1.14
CA LEU A 48 -7.93 -6.89 0.21
C LEU A 48 -9.40 -6.84 0.61
N VAL A 49 -9.73 -7.42 1.76
CA VAL A 49 -11.00 -7.13 2.44
C VAL A 49 -10.76 -5.91 3.32
N LEU A 50 -11.37 -4.78 2.97
CA LEU A 50 -11.10 -3.51 3.65
C LEU A 50 -11.46 -3.61 5.14
N PRO A 51 -10.53 -3.36 6.07
CA PRO A 51 -10.88 -3.25 7.48
C PRO A 51 -11.62 -1.95 7.75
N ASN A 52 -12.06 -1.77 8.99
CA ASN A 52 -12.34 -0.43 9.49
C ASN A 52 -11.10 0.45 9.30
N VAL A 53 -11.30 1.74 9.03
CA VAL A 53 -10.20 2.71 9.03
C VAL A 53 -9.52 2.77 10.39
N ASN A 54 -8.30 3.28 10.42
CA ASN A 54 -7.53 3.45 11.65
C ASN A 54 -8.22 4.36 12.67
N SER A 55 -7.96 4.10 13.96
CA SER A 55 -8.56 4.83 15.07
C SER A 55 -7.50 5.28 16.11
N PRO A 56 -7.38 6.58 16.39
CA PRO A 56 -8.00 7.69 15.68
C PRO A 56 -7.58 7.71 14.19
N GLN A 57 -8.43 8.25 13.33
CA GLN A 57 -8.14 8.38 11.90
C GLN A 57 -7.25 9.61 11.67
N THR A 58 -5.99 9.48 12.02
CA THR A 58 -4.93 10.48 11.86
C THR A 58 -3.87 9.97 10.91
N GLY A 59 -2.96 10.85 10.51
CA GLY A 59 -1.91 10.53 9.54
C GLY A 59 -2.44 10.21 8.15
N ASN A 60 -1.52 9.70 7.32
CA ASN A 60 -1.82 9.15 6.02
C ASN A 60 -1.42 7.67 6.04
N LEU A 61 -2.42 6.81 6.25
CA LEU A 61 -2.24 5.36 6.30
C LEU A 61 -2.50 4.76 4.92
N ALA A 62 -1.57 3.96 4.42
CA ALA A 62 -1.76 3.17 3.21
C ALA A 62 -1.66 1.67 3.54
N LEU A 63 -2.63 0.91 3.03
CA LEU A 63 -2.54 -0.54 2.89
C LEU A 63 -2.30 -0.83 1.42
N TRP A 64 -1.27 -1.60 1.12
CA TRP A 64 -0.95 -1.91 -0.27
C TRP A 64 -0.42 -3.32 -0.42
N PRO A 65 -0.76 -4.00 -1.52
CA PRO A 65 0.11 -4.97 -2.16
C PRO A 65 0.86 -4.30 -3.32
N GLY A 66 2.06 -4.77 -3.63
CA GLY A 66 2.87 -4.24 -4.72
C GLY A 66 4.00 -5.16 -5.17
N MET A 67 4.63 -4.79 -6.28
CA MET A 67 5.76 -5.48 -6.88
C MET A 67 6.93 -4.54 -7.09
N GLY A 68 8.06 -4.88 -6.48
CA GLY A 68 9.34 -4.24 -6.79
C GLY A 68 9.85 -4.74 -8.15
N THR A 69 10.36 -3.84 -8.98
CA THR A 69 10.78 -4.16 -10.34
C THR A 69 12.30 -4.06 -10.50
N SER A 70 12.82 -4.71 -11.55
CA SER A 70 14.23 -4.58 -11.95
C SER A 70 14.60 -3.16 -12.41
N GLY A 71 13.62 -2.30 -12.68
CA GLY A 71 13.80 -0.87 -12.96
C GLY A 71 13.99 -0.02 -11.71
N GLY A 72 13.75 -0.58 -10.51
CA GLY A 72 13.85 0.13 -9.23
C GLY A 72 12.57 0.86 -8.81
N ASP A 73 11.46 0.68 -9.53
CA ASP A 73 10.17 1.26 -9.16
C ASP A 73 9.30 0.25 -8.41
N LEU A 74 8.22 0.75 -7.81
CA LEU A 74 7.22 -0.05 -7.10
C LEU A 74 5.83 0.12 -7.75
N ILE A 75 5.36 -0.94 -8.40
CA ILE A 75 4.01 -1.01 -8.97
C ILE A 75 3.07 -1.53 -7.88
N GLN A 76 2.07 -0.76 -7.49
CA GLN A 76 1.26 -1.06 -6.30
C GLN A 76 -0.14 -0.48 -6.39
N GLY A 77 -1.12 -1.15 -5.81
CA GLY A 77 -2.44 -0.57 -5.57
C GLY A 77 -2.52 -0.07 -4.14
N LEU A 78 -3.22 1.03 -3.91
CA LEU A 78 -3.30 1.65 -2.59
C LEU A 78 -4.75 1.66 -2.10
N ALA A 79 -4.93 1.32 -0.82
CA ALA A 79 -6.08 1.70 -0.02
C ALA A 79 -5.60 2.72 1.03
N ILE A 80 -6.02 3.97 0.90
CA ILE A 80 -5.53 5.10 1.70
C ILE A 80 -6.61 5.56 2.67
N SER A 81 -6.26 5.69 3.95
CA SER A 81 -7.08 6.31 4.99
C SER A 81 -6.42 7.59 5.47
N ASN A 82 -7.14 8.70 5.31
CA ASN A 82 -6.84 10.01 5.87
C ASN A 82 -8.15 10.80 6.01
N THR A 83 -8.10 11.98 6.65
CA THR A 83 -9.30 12.80 6.89
C THR A 83 -9.45 14.00 5.95
N GLU A 84 -8.40 14.40 5.25
CA GLU A 84 -8.36 15.62 4.43
C GLU A 84 -8.27 15.35 2.91
N GLY A 85 -8.16 14.09 2.50
CA GLY A 85 -7.74 13.72 1.16
C GLY A 85 -6.24 13.93 0.94
N THR A 86 -5.66 13.24 -0.05
CA THR A 86 -4.28 13.50 -0.51
C THR A 86 -4.25 13.75 -2.01
N SER A 87 -3.16 14.31 -2.52
CA SER A 87 -2.96 14.46 -3.96
C SER A 87 -3.02 13.08 -4.64
N GLY A 88 -3.96 12.92 -5.58
CA GLY A 88 -4.23 11.65 -6.26
C GLY A 88 -5.21 10.71 -5.51
N CYS A 89 -5.64 11.06 -4.30
CA CYS A 89 -6.65 10.32 -3.54
C CYS A 89 -7.57 11.26 -2.73
N SER A 90 -8.23 12.19 -3.42
CA SER A 90 -9.16 13.16 -2.80
C SER A 90 -10.51 12.54 -2.40
N ALA A 91 -10.78 11.29 -2.77
CA ALA A 91 -11.97 10.56 -2.39
C ALA A 91 -11.91 10.02 -0.94
N ALA A 92 -10.74 10.09 -0.28
CA ALA A 92 -10.62 9.75 1.13
C ALA A 92 -11.41 10.72 2.00
N GLY A 93 -11.92 10.21 3.11
CA GLY A 93 -12.67 10.99 4.07
C GLY A 93 -12.85 10.22 5.36
N LYS A 94 -13.56 10.83 6.31
CA LYS A 94 -13.79 10.21 7.61
C LYS A 94 -14.55 8.88 7.45
N GLY A 95 -13.97 7.79 7.94
CA GLY A 95 -14.60 6.47 7.93
C GLY A 95 -14.45 5.67 6.64
N VAL A 96 -13.89 6.24 5.57
CA VAL A 96 -13.80 5.60 4.26
C VAL A 96 -12.35 5.48 3.78
N TRP A 97 -12.11 4.48 2.93
CA TRP A 97 -10.86 4.30 2.21
C TRP A 97 -10.91 5.00 0.86
N CYS A 98 -9.75 5.39 0.36
CA CYS A 98 -9.56 5.81 -1.02
C CYS A 98 -8.75 4.76 -1.78
N ILE A 99 -9.33 4.22 -2.84
CA ILE A 99 -8.81 3.09 -3.60
C ILE A 99 -8.30 3.57 -4.94
N VAL A 100 -7.04 3.26 -5.25
CA VAL A 100 -6.39 3.80 -6.44
C VAL A 100 -5.28 2.89 -6.96
N ALA A 101 -5.14 2.84 -8.29
CA ALA A 101 -3.99 2.25 -8.95
C ALA A 101 -2.77 3.17 -8.81
N SER A 102 -1.57 2.63 -8.55
CA SER A 102 -0.40 3.45 -8.26
C SER A 102 0.94 2.86 -8.75
N THR A 103 1.89 3.75 -9.04
CA THR A 103 3.29 3.38 -9.27
C THR A 103 4.19 4.43 -8.64
N LEU A 104 5.08 4.01 -7.75
CA LEU A 104 6.13 4.86 -7.20
C LEU A 104 7.37 4.74 -8.09
N GLU A 105 7.65 5.79 -8.85
CA GLU A 105 8.91 5.98 -9.57
C GLU A 105 9.73 7.06 -8.84
N THR A 106 10.37 7.99 -9.55
CA THR A 106 10.88 9.23 -8.95
C THR A 106 9.77 10.08 -8.30
N THR A 107 8.54 9.93 -8.79
CA THR A 107 7.33 10.49 -8.20
C THR A 107 6.21 9.46 -8.21
N GLN A 108 5.21 9.67 -7.35
CA GLN A 108 4.01 8.84 -7.34
C GLN A 108 3.12 9.16 -8.54
N LYS A 109 2.81 8.14 -9.34
CA LYS A 109 1.76 8.17 -10.37
C LYS A 109 0.54 7.46 -9.83
N MET A 110 -0.63 8.06 -10.01
CA MET A 110 -1.90 7.51 -9.57
C MET A 110 -2.90 7.47 -10.73
N GLY A 111 -3.73 6.43 -10.76
CA GLY A 111 -4.90 6.34 -11.65
C GLY A 111 -6.11 7.07 -11.07
N ASP A 112 -7.30 6.71 -11.57
CA ASP A 112 -8.56 7.22 -11.02
C ASP A 112 -8.78 6.69 -9.59
N ALA A 113 -9.22 7.56 -8.69
CA ALA A 113 -9.44 7.22 -7.29
C ALA A 113 -10.93 7.16 -6.96
N VAL A 114 -11.31 6.21 -6.11
CA VAL A 114 -12.71 6.04 -5.65
C VAL A 114 -12.77 5.83 -4.14
N ALA A 115 -13.83 6.30 -3.50
CA ALA A 115 -14.10 6.01 -2.09
C ALA A 115 -14.64 4.58 -1.91
N ALA A 116 -14.27 3.92 -0.82
CA ALA A 116 -14.77 2.59 -0.47
C ALA A 116 -15.02 2.47 1.04
N GLU A 117 -16.13 1.84 1.38
CA GLU A 117 -16.50 1.56 2.76
C GLU A 117 -15.74 0.33 3.30
N PRO A 118 -15.45 0.27 4.61
CA PRO A 118 -15.03 -0.96 5.28
C PRO A 118 -15.90 -2.17 4.89
N GLY A 119 -15.27 -3.34 4.75
CA GLY A 119 -15.89 -4.57 4.30
C GLY A 119 -15.98 -4.74 2.78
N SER A 120 -15.72 -3.70 1.99
CA SER A 120 -15.63 -3.84 0.52
C SER A 120 -14.43 -4.72 0.13
N SER A 121 -14.55 -5.41 -0.99
CA SER A 121 -13.47 -6.21 -1.57
C SER A 121 -12.72 -5.42 -2.64
N VAL A 122 -11.41 -5.29 -2.49
CA VAL A 122 -10.55 -4.57 -3.44
C VAL A 122 -9.56 -5.55 -4.06
N THR A 123 -9.75 -5.88 -5.33
CA THR A 123 -8.85 -6.77 -6.07
C THR A 123 -7.79 -5.95 -6.81
N PHE A 124 -6.53 -6.25 -6.53
CA PHE A 124 -5.37 -5.70 -7.19
C PHE A 124 -4.81 -6.73 -8.16
N HIS A 125 -4.81 -6.41 -9.45
CA HIS A 125 -4.32 -7.26 -10.52
C HIS A 125 -3.19 -6.55 -11.27
N TYR A 126 -2.10 -7.27 -11.49
CA TYR A 126 -0.93 -6.80 -12.22
C TYR A 126 -0.54 -7.84 -13.24
N LYS A 127 -0.30 -7.44 -14.49
CA LYS A 127 0.09 -8.36 -15.55
C LYS A 127 1.11 -7.75 -16.50
N TYR A 128 2.19 -8.49 -16.74
CA TYR A 128 3.17 -8.16 -17.77
C TYR A 128 2.58 -8.40 -19.16
N ASN A 129 2.61 -7.35 -19.97
CA ASN A 129 2.16 -7.29 -21.35
C ASN A 129 3.37 -7.30 -22.28
N ASP A 130 3.56 -8.40 -23.01
CA ASP A 130 4.72 -8.59 -23.90
C ASP A 130 4.75 -7.59 -25.05
N ASP A 131 3.58 -7.23 -25.59
CA ASP A 131 3.47 -6.32 -26.73
C ASP A 131 3.95 -4.90 -26.38
N THR A 132 3.68 -4.47 -25.15
CA THR A 132 4.05 -3.13 -24.69
C THR A 132 5.29 -3.12 -23.80
N SER A 133 5.73 -4.28 -23.32
CA SER A 133 6.78 -4.44 -22.30
C SER A 133 6.49 -3.65 -21.02
N LYS A 134 5.22 -3.65 -20.59
CA LYS A 134 4.72 -2.92 -19.41
C LYS A 134 3.98 -3.86 -18.48
N TYR A 135 3.84 -3.46 -17.23
CA TYR A 135 2.82 -4.03 -16.34
C TYR A 135 1.54 -3.22 -16.44
N ASP A 136 0.47 -3.88 -16.85
CA ASP A 136 -0.88 -3.37 -16.78
C ASP A 136 -1.44 -3.67 -15.39
N GLN A 137 -1.81 -2.62 -14.68
CA GLN A 137 -2.41 -2.67 -13.35
C GLN A 137 -3.90 -2.37 -13.47
N THR A 138 -4.71 -3.20 -12.82
CA THR A 138 -6.15 -3.01 -12.68
C THR A 138 -6.53 -3.13 -11.21
N VAL A 139 -7.24 -2.14 -10.69
CA VAL A 139 -7.83 -2.18 -9.35
C VAL A 139 -9.34 -2.24 -9.48
N SER A 140 -9.93 -3.25 -8.85
CA SER A 140 -11.38 -3.48 -8.89
C SER A 140 -11.98 -3.38 -7.49
N LEU A 141 -13.07 -2.65 -7.35
CA LEU A 141 -13.86 -2.53 -6.13
C LEU A 141 -15.15 -3.35 -6.30
N ASN A 142 -15.35 -4.34 -5.44
CA ASN A 142 -16.51 -5.24 -5.48
C ASN A 142 -16.75 -5.89 -6.87
N GLY A 143 -15.66 -6.18 -7.60
CA GLY A 143 -15.69 -6.79 -8.93
C GLY A 143 -15.79 -5.81 -10.10
N GLU A 144 -15.97 -4.51 -9.86
CA GLU A 144 -15.96 -3.47 -10.91
C GLU A 144 -14.59 -2.80 -10.99
N VAL A 145 -14.05 -2.63 -12.20
CA VAL A 145 -12.77 -1.93 -12.38
C VAL A 145 -12.95 -0.44 -12.15
N VAL A 146 -12.25 0.09 -11.16
CA VAL A 146 -12.32 1.51 -10.75
C VAL A 146 -11.05 2.29 -11.02
N SER A 147 -9.91 1.62 -11.22
CA SER A 147 -8.63 2.29 -11.50
C SER A 147 -7.73 1.43 -12.38
N ARG A 148 -6.94 2.08 -13.23
CA ARG A 148 -5.95 1.44 -14.10
C ARG A 148 -4.69 2.27 -14.22
N LEU A 149 -3.55 1.60 -14.37
CA LEU A 149 -2.28 2.19 -14.79
C LEU A 149 -1.52 1.20 -15.66
N SER A 150 -0.62 1.71 -16.50
CA SER A 150 0.31 0.86 -17.26
C SER A 150 1.71 1.45 -17.15
N THR A 151 2.66 0.66 -16.63
CA THR A 151 3.98 1.14 -16.22
C THR A 151 5.09 0.38 -16.94
N SER A 152 6.05 1.14 -17.48
CA SER A 152 7.30 0.60 -18.00
C SER A 152 8.37 0.70 -16.92
N SER A 153 8.72 -0.43 -16.29
CA SER A 153 9.70 -0.47 -15.20
C SER A 153 10.51 -1.78 -15.17
N GLY A 154 10.74 -2.39 -16.33
CA GLY A 154 11.40 -3.71 -16.39
C GLY A 154 10.48 -4.82 -15.87
N LYS A 155 11.04 -5.79 -15.14
CA LYS A 155 10.37 -7.03 -14.72
C LYS A 155 10.19 -7.10 -13.21
N ALA A 156 9.04 -7.60 -12.73
CA ALA A 156 8.75 -7.74 -11.31
C ALA A 156 9.62 -8.82 -10.67
N GLN A 157 10.40 -8.45 -9.66
CA GLN A 157 11.36 -9.32 -8.99
C GLN A 157 10.84 -9.86 -7.65
N GLY A 158 9.88 -9.18 -7.05
CA GLY A 158 9.28 -9.58 -5.79
C GLY A 158 7.87 -9.04 -5.69
N TRP A 159 7.13 -9.53 -4.70
CA TRP A 159 5.79 -9.08 -4.38
C TRP A 159 5.65 -8.98 -2.86
N GLY A 160 4.83 -8.07 -2.37
CA GLY A 160 4.53 -8.03 -0.94
C GLY A 160 3.35 -7.14 -0.61
N THR A 161 2.93 -7.21 0.65
CA THR A 161 1.98 -6.30 1.27
C THR A 161 2.70 -5.42 2.27
N ALA A 162 2.24 -4.19 2.48
CA ALA A 162 2.64 -3.43 3.66
C ALA A 162 1.50 -2.60 4.24
N VAL A 163 1.70 -2.25 5.51
CA VAL A 163 0.98 -1.22 6.25
C VAL A 163 1.95 -0.06 6.47
N GLU A 164 1.66 1.07 5.86
CA GLU A 164 2.53 2.23 5.83
C GLU A 164 1.84 3.46 6.43
N CYS A 165 2.46 4.06 7.44
CA CYS A 165 1.96 5.28 8.07
C CYS A 165 2.89 6.46 7.78
N GLN A 166 2.31 7.60 7.44
CA GLN A 166 3.03 8.83 7.14
C GLN A 166 2.45 10.06 7.85
N GLN A 167 3.25 11.13 7.92
CA GLN A 167 2.92 12.48 8.39
C GLN A 167 2.67 12.61 9.90
N SER A 168 1.74 11.83 10.46
CA SER A 168 1.47 11.76 11.90
C SER A 168 1.13 10.32 12.29
N ALA A 169 1.22 10.00 13.59
CA ALA A 169 0.88 8.69 14.10
C ALA A 169 -0.55 8.30 13.64
N CYS A 170 -0.65 7.17 12.94
CA CYS A 170 -1.91 6.71 12.35
C CYS A 170 -2.82 6.02 13.38
N GLY A 171 -2.50 6.03 14.66
CA GLY A 171 -3.28 5.32 15.67
C GLY A 171 -3.32 3.81 15.40
N LYS A 172 -4.41 3.16 15.82
CA LYS A 172 -4.57 1.71 15.69
C LYS A 172 -5.12 1.34 14.30
N VAL A 173 -4.34 0.55 13.55
CA VAL A 173 -4.75 -0.14 12.33
C VAL A 173 -5.34 -1.50 12.73
N PRO A 174 -6.60 -1.81 12.35
CA PRO A 174 -7.18 -3.12 12.63
C PRO A 174 -6.49 -4.24 11.86
N SER A 175 -6.55 -5.45 12.42
CA SER A 175 -6.16 -6.66 11.68
C SER A 175 -7.03 -6.80 10.43
N HIS A 176 -6.45 -7.27 9.34
CA HIS A 176 -7.11 -7.41 8.05
C HIS A 176 -6.53 -8.57 7.26
N GLN A 177 -7.14 -8.86 6.11
CA GLN A 177 -6.77 -9.99 5.29
C GLN A 177 -6.68 -9.62 3.82
N TYR A 178 -5.70 -10.23 3.17
CA TYR A 178 -5.69 -10.38 1.72
C TYR A 178 -6.07 -11.82 1.39
N VAL A 179 -6.95 -12.02 0.42
CA VAL A 179 -7.45 -13.34 0.03
C VAL A 179 -7.22 -13.61 -1.46
N ASN A 180 -7.17 -14.89 -1.83
CA ASN A 180 -7.00 -15.35 -3.21
C ASN A 180 -5.76 -14.75 -3.87
N THR A 181 -4.64 -14.75 -3.15
CA THR A 181 -3.37 -14.28 -3.67
C THR A 181 -2.79 -15.33 -4.62
N LYS A 182 -2.42 -14.90 -5.83
CA LYS A 182 -1.85 -15.76 -6.86
C LYS A 182 -0.72 -15.06 -7.58
N PHE A 183 0.37 -15.78 -7.80
CA PHE A 183 1.48 -15.38 -8.65
C PHE A 183 1.64 -16.36 -9.80
N VAL A 184 1.90 -15.87 -11.00
CA VAL A 184 2.31 -16.68 -12.15
C VAL A 184 3.69 -16.22 -12.57
N MET A 185 4.65 -17.14 -12.53
CA MET A 185 6.04 -16.89 -12.89
C MET A 185 6.24 -16.98 -14.40
N ASP A 186 7.30 -16.36 -14.92
CA ASP A 186 7.69 -16.45 -16.33
C ASP A 186 8.26 -17.81 -16.68
N VAL A 187 9.16 -18.29 -15.83
CA VAL A 187 9.64 -19.67 -15.80
C VAL A 187 9.38 -20.21 -14.40
N ALA A 188 9.13 -21.52 -14.29
CA ALA A 188 8.91 -22.16 -13.00
C ALA A 188 10.09 -21.88 -12.04
N ASP A 189 9.79 -21.40 -10.84
CA ASP A 189 10.74 -21.12 -9.77
C ASP A 189 10.30 -21.88 -8.50
N PRO A 190 10.71 -23.15 -8.36
CA PRO A 190 10.29 -23.99 -7.24
C PRO A 190 10.87 -23.53 -5.88
N SER A 191 11.95 -22.75 -5.89
CA SER A 191 12.57 -22.19 -4.68
C SER A 191 11.98 -20.86 -4.24
N TYR A 192 11.03 -20.29 -4.99
CA TYR A 192 10.49 -18.97 -4.67
C TYR A 192 9.87 -18.89 -3.27
N ILE A 193 9.29 -19.99 -2.76
CA ILE A 193 8.76 -20.07 -1.40
C ILE A 193 9.82 -19.82 -0.32
N ASP A 194 11.09 -20.13 -0.58
CA ASP A 194 12.18 -19.93 0.38
C ASP A 194 12.45 -18.44 0.65
N THR A 195 11.87 -17.57 -0.17
CA THR A 195 11.95 -16.11 -0.03
C THR A 195 10.80 -15.51 0.78
N LEU A 196 9.83 -16.32 1.21
CA LEU A 196 8.69 -15.87 1.98
C LEU A 196 9.15 -15.31 3.34
N GLY A 197 8.91 -14.02 3.53
CA GLY A 197 9.17 -13.28 4.77
C GLY A 197 7.88 -12.72 5.34
N THR A 198 7.78 -12.70 6.67
CA THR A 198 6.60 -12.19 7.39
C THR A 198 7.01 -11.39 8.62
N THR A 199 6.30 -10.29 8.85
CA THR A 199 6.37 -9.49 10.08
C THR A 199 4.94 -9.19 10.51
N GLY A 200 4.50 -9.71 11.66
CA GLY A 200 3.11 -9.54 12.13
C GLY A 200 2.07 -9.96 11.09
N ALA A 201 2.42 -10.95 10.27
CA ALA A 201 1.61 -11.48 9.19
C ALA A 201 1.78 -13.00 9.09
N SER A 202 0.83 -13.67 8.46
CA SER A 202 0.91 -15.11 8.16
C SER A 202 0.17 -15.44 6.88
N GLY A 203 0.59 -16.50 6.21
CA GLY A 203 -0.06 -17.03 5.02
C GLY A 203 0.69 -18.25 4.49
N ASP A 204 -0.06 -19.29 4.11
CA ASP A 204 0.52 -20.53 3.60
C ASP A 204 0.67 -20.45 2.09
N MET A 205 1.92 -20.42 1.62
CA MET A 205 2.25 -20.36 0.20
C MET A 205 2.47 -21.75 -0.36
N VAL A 206 1.76 -22.09 -1.45
CA VAL A 206 1.82 -23.43 -2.05
C VAL A 206 1.90 -23.36 -3.57
N THR A 207 2.39 -24.43 -4.19
CA THR A 207 2.43 -24.63 -5.64
C THR A 207 2.15 -26.10 -5.97
N ASP A 208 1.39 -26.33 -7.04
CA ASP A 208 1.09 -27.68 -7.56
C ASP A 208 1.75 -27.93 -8.94
N ASP A 209 2.46 -26.94 -9.49
CA ASP A 209 3.04 -26.97 -10.84
C ASP A 209 4.54 -26.63 -10.83
N ASN A 210 5.23 -27.07 -9.78
CA ASN A 210 6.68 -26.94 -9.60
C ASN A 210 7.16 -25.47 -9.58
N GLY A 211 6.35 -24.57 -9.02
CA GLY A 211 6.68 -23.16 -8.84
C GLY A 211 6.40 -22.29 -10.07
N LYS A 212 5.60 -22.76 -11.03
CA LYS A 212 5.11 -21.91 -12.14
C LYS A 212 3.98 -21.01 -11.67
N THR A 213 3.14 -21.50 -10.77
CA THR A 213 2.05 -20.79 -10.11
C THR A 213 2.19 -20.99 -8.61
N TRP A 214 2.09 -19.88 -7.88
CA TRP A 214 2.06 -19.90 -6.43
C TRP A 214 0.76 -19.28 -5.93
N THR A 215 0.19 -19.85 -4.87
CA THR A 215 -1.05 -19.35 -4.27
C THR A 215 -0.91 -19.21 -2.77
N ILE A 216 -1.58 -18.20 -2.22
CA ILE A 216 -1.83 -18.05 -0.79
C ILE A 216 -3.33 -17.75 -0.64
N ASP A 217 -4.07 -18.68 -0.05
CA ASP A 217 -5.53 -18.56 0.06
C ASP A 217 -5.93 -17.36 0.92
N THR A 218 -5.23 -17.17 2.04
CA THR A 218 -5.44 -16.07 2.98
C THR A 218 -4.12 -15.62 3.59
N ILE A 219 -3.85 -14.34 3.49
CA ILE A 219 -2.80 -13.64 4.22
C ILE A 219 -3.47 -12.88 5.36
N ASN A 220 -3.15 -13.23 6.60
CA ASN A 220 -3.59 -12.48 7.77
C ASN A 220 -2.54 -11.42 8.13
N ILE A 221 -2.99 -10.19 8.35
CA ILE A 221 -2.18 -9.08 8.86
C ILE A 221 -2.68 -8.74 10.27
N GLU A 222 -1.79 -8.80 11.26
CA GLU A 222 -2.13 -8.45 12.64
C GLU A 222 -2.46 -6.95 12.77
N SER A 223 -3.16 -6.59 13.85
CA SER A 223 -3.36 -5.17 14.17
C SER A 223 -2.06 -4.53 14.64
N TYR A 224 -1.87 -3.25 14.35
CA TYR A 224 -0.70 -2.48 14.80
C TYR A 224 -1.13 -1.09 15.29
N THR A 225 -0.42 -0.54 16.27
CA THR A 225 -0.65 0.83 16.77
C THR A 225 0.56 1.69 16.49
N TYR A 226 0.36 2.77 15.75
CA TYR A 226 1.30 3.87 15.59
C TYR A 226 1.03 4.90 16.70
N GLU A 227 2.02 5.11 17.57
CA GLU A 227 2.00 6.06 18.70
C GLU A 227 2.91 7.25 18.44
#